data_AF-A0A7C4KK81-F1
#
_entry.id   AF-A0A7C4KK81-F1
#
_cell.length_a   1.000
_cell.length_b   1.000
_cell.length_c   1.000
_cell.angle_alpha   90.00
_cell.angle_beta   90.00
_cell.angle_gamma   90.00
#
_symmetry.space_group_name_H-M   'P 1'
#
loop_
_entity.id
_entity.type
_entity.pdbx_description
1 polymer ?
#
loop_
_entity_poly.entity_id
_entity_poly.type
_entity_poly.pdbx_seq_one_letter_code
_entity_poly.pdbx_strand_id
1 'polypeptide(L)'
;MLQDIVTVFTRELKEILQMRGTKRSGWINVLVVIGIMGVYMPLMSGREWVTNLLNPISFAWLPLFLVIGVVADSFAGERERHTLETLLASRLPDASILLGKI
;
A
#
# COMPACT_ATOMS: atom_id res chain seq x y z
N MET A 1 15.02 -0.96 -19.34
CA MET A 1 15.19 -1.02 -17.87
C MET A 1 14.27 -0.03 -17.15
N LEU A 2 14.49 1.29 -17.21
CA LEU A 2 13.59 2.25 -16.52
C LEU A 2 12.13 2.19 -17.01
N GLN A 3 11.91 2.08 -18.32
CA GLN A 3 10.58 1.88 -18.89
C GLN A 3 9.93 0.56 -18.46
N ASP A 4 10.73 -0.50 -18.31
CA ASP A 4 10.28 -1.82 -17.88
C ASP A 4 9.83 -1.79 -16.41
N ILE A 5 10.64 -1.17 -15.54
CA ILE A 5 10.32 -0.94 -14.12
C ILE A 5 9.01 -0.16 -13.98
N VAL A 6 8.88 0.96 -14.70
CA VAL A 6 7.65 1.78 -14.67
C VAL A 6 6.45 1.00 -15.19
N THR A 7 6.63 0.13 -16.18
CA THR A 7 5.56 -0.71 -16.72
C THR A 7 5.06 -1.71 -15.67
N VAL A 8 5.98 -2.41 -14.99
CA VAL A 8 5.65 -3.33 -13.89
C VAL A 8 4.97 -2.59 -12.75
N PHE A 9 5.51 -1.45 -12.33
CA PHE A 9 4.95 -0.63 -11.26
C PHE A 9 3.54 -0.12 -11.57
N THR A 10 3.32 0.37 -12.80
CA THR A 10 2.00 0.88 -13.22
C THR A 10 0.96 -0.24 -13.32
N ARG A 11 1.39 -1.44 -13.74
CA ARG A 11 0.53 -2.63 -13.71
C ARG A 11 0.15 -2.95 -12.26
N GLU A 12 1.13 -3.02 -11.37
CA GLU A 12 0.91 -3.37 -9.95
C GLU A 12 -0.03 -2.38 -9.26
N LEU A 13 0.18 -1.08 -9.49
CA LEU A 13 -0.72 -0.03 -8.99
C LEU A 13 -2.15 -0.22 -9.49
N LYS A 14 -2.34 -0.55 -10.76
CA LYS A 14 -3.67 -0.82 -11.32
C LYS A 14 -4.30 -2.06 -10.70
N GLU A 15 -3.52 -3.12 -10.48
CA GLU A 15 -4.01 -4.33 -9.82
C GLU A 15 -4.43 -4.05 -8.37
N ILE A 16 -3.63 -3.33 -7.57
CA ILE A 16 -4.00 -2.94 -6.20
C ILE A 16 -5.28 -2.08 -6.21
N LEU A 17 -5.42 -1.16 -7.17
CA LEU A 17 -6.62 -0.33 -7.32
C LEU A 17 -7.86 -1.14 -7.72
N GLN A 18 -7.69 -2.20 -8.53
CA GLN A 18 -8.79 -3.04 -9.03
C GLN A 18 -9.13 -4.23 -8.11
N MET A 19 -8.16 -4.74 -7.34
CA MET A 19 -8.28 -5.84 -6.37
C MET A 19 -9.03 -5.45 -5.10
N ARG A 20 -9.22 -4.14 -4.87
CA ARG A 20 -10.15 -3.66 -3.83
C ARG A 20 -11.56 -4.18 -4.14
N GLY A 21 -11.92 -5.30 -3.53
CA GLY A 21 -13.30 -5.78 -3.43
C GLY A 21 -14.25 -4.66 -3.02
N THR A 22 -15.55 -4.83 -3.34
CA THR A 22 -16.64 -3.84 -3.25
C THR A 22 -16.16 -2.43 -2.91
N LYS A 23 -15.95 -1.57 -3.92
CA LYS A 23 -15.41 -0.18 -3.78
C LYS A 23 -15.86 0.55 -2.50
N ARG A 24 -17.10 0.35 -2.04
CA ARG A 24 -17.60 0.85 -0.74
C ARG A 24 -16.73 0.50 0.47
N SER A 25 -16.29 -0.75 0.64
CA SER A 25 -15.51 -1.19 1.81
C SER A 25 -14.15 -0.49 1.89
N GLY A 26 -13.44 -0.38 0.77
CA GLY A 26 -12.17 0.34 0.70
C GLY A 26 -12.31 1.83 1.01
N TRP A 27 -13.35 2.48 0.49
CA TRP A 27 -13.63 3.90 0.78
C TRP A 27 -14.02 4.14 2.24
N ILE A 28 -14.79 3.23 2.84
CA ILE A 28 -15.16 3.31 4.26
C ILE A 28 -13.90 3.17 5.13
N ASN A 29 -13.02 2.22 4.86
CA ASN A 29 -11.77 2.07 5.61
C ASN A 29 -10.92 3.34 5.53
N VAL A 30 -10.74 3.92 4.33
CA VAL A 30 -10.01 5.19 4.16
C VAL A 30 -10.66 6.33 4.96
N LEU A 31 -11.99 6.47 4.91
CA LEU A 31 -12.71 7.47 5.68
C LEU A 31 -12.53 7.29 7.19
N VAL A 32 -12.58 6.05 7.68
CA VAL A 32 -12.37 5.72 9.09
C VAL A 32 -10.95 6.10 9.52
N VAL A 33 -9.94 5.76 8.72
CA VAL A 33 -8.53 6.10 9.02
C VAL A 33 -8.32 7.62 9.05
N ILE A 34 -8.88 8.35 8.07
CA ILE A 34 -8.81 9.82 8.04
C ILE A 34 -9.54 10.42 9.25
N GLY A 35 -10.71 9.89 9.62
CA GLY A 35 -11.44 10.35 10.79
C GLY A 35 -10.68 10.12 12.09
N ILE A 36 -10.06 8.95 12.25
CA ILE A 36 -9.31 8.60 13.46
C ILE A 36 -8.00 9.40 13.54
N MET A 37 -7.17 9.37 12.50
CA MET A 37 -5.85 10.02 12.53
C MET A 37 -5.93 11.54 12.31
N GLY A 38 -6.85 12.01 11.49
CA GLY A 38 -6.96 13.42 11.11
C GLY A 38 -7.85 14.25 12.03
N VAL A 39 -8.79 13.62 12.74
CA VAL A 39 -9.73 14.34 13.61
C VAL A 39 -9.62 13.86 15.06
N TYR A 40 -9.87 12.57 15.32
CA TYR A 40 -9.95 12.06 16.69
C TYR A 40 -8.62 12.20 17.46
N MET A 41 -7.51 11.78 16.85
CA MET A 41 -6.18 11.82 17.48
C MET A 41 -5.70 13.25 17.84
N PRO A 42 -5.76 14.24 16.92
CA PRO A 42 -5.46 15.63 17.24
C PRO A 42 -6.38 16.21 18.33
N LEU A 43 -7.66 15.84 18.31
CA LEU A 43 -8.64 16.36 19.27
C LEU A 43 -8.41 15.79 20.67
N MET A 44 -8.00 14.52 20.77
CA MET A 44 -7.65 13.86 22.03
C MET A 44 -6.31 14.36 22.61
N SER A 45 -5.30 14.55 21.75
CA SER A 45 -3.97 15.02 22.17
C SER A 45 -3.88 16.54 22.37
N GLY A 46 -4.84 17.30 21.84
CA GLY A 46 -4.90 18.76 21.95
C GLY A 46 -3.66 19.44 21.34
N ARG A 47 -3.08 20.40 22.07
CA ARG A 47 -1.92 21.17 21.60
C ARG A 47 -0.66 20.32 21.40
N GLU A 48 -0.53 19.21 22.14
CA GLU A 48 0.66 18.34 22.04
C GLU A 48 0.81 17.70 20.66
N TRP A 49 -0.28 17.56 19.90
CA TRP A 49 -0.22 17.04 18.53
C TRP A 49 0.63 17.90 17.59
N VAL A 50 0.65 19.22 17.81
CA VAL A 50 1.37 20.17 16.96
C VAL A 50 2.67 20.63 17.60
N THR A 51 2.72 20.70 18.94
CA THR A 51 3.91 21.18 19.64
C THR A 51 4.99 20.11 19.83
N ASN A 52 4.61 18.83 19.84
CA ASN A 52 5.55 17.74 20.04
C ASN A 52 5.52 16.76 18.85
N LEU A 53 6.59 16.77 18.06
CA LEU A 53 6.72 15.94 16.85
C LEU A 53 6.71 14.43 17.16
N LEU A 54 7.07 14.03 18.38
CA LEU A 54 7.08 12.62 18.78
C LEU A 54 5.67 12.03 18.83
N ASN A 55 4.65 12.84 19.12
CA ASN A 55 3.29 12.36 19.27
C ASN A 55 2.72 11.79 17.95
N PRO A 56 2.69 12.52 16.82
CA PRO A 56 2.24 11.95 15.55
C PRO A 56 3.14 10.80 15.05
N ILE A 57 4.46 10.85 15.30
CA ILE A 57 5.38 9.74 14.93
C ILE A 57 5.04 8.47 15.71
N SER A 58 4.70 8.59 17.00
CA SER A 58 4.33 7.45 17.83
C SER A 58 3.07 6.74 17.34
N PHE A 59 2.22 7.41 16.55
CA PHE A 59 1.05 6.81 15.90
C PHE A 59 1.29 6.29 14.48
N ALA A 60 2.50 6.45 13.93
CA ALA A 60 2.84 6.00 12.59
C ALA A 60 2.75 4.48 12.39
N TRP A 61 2.78 3.69 13.48
CA TRP A 61 2.60 2.24 13.40
C TRP A 61 1.21 1.85 12.87
N LEU A 62 0.18 2.67 13.10
CA LEU A 62 -1.20 2.38 12.69
C LEU A 62 -1.35 2.31 11.15
N PRO A 63 -0.95 3.33 10.37
CA PRO A 63 -0.98 3.23 8.91
C PRO A 63 0.00 2.19 8.37
N LEU A 64 1.16 1.98 9.02
CA LEU A 64 2.09 0.92 8.64
C LEU A 64 1.43 -0.47 8.73
N PHE A 65 0.69 -0.73 9.82
CA PHE A 65 -0.02 -1.99 10.01
C PHE A 65 -1.07 -2.24 8.93
N LEU A 66 -1.79 -1.19 8.51
CA LEU A 66 -2.80 -1.29 7.44
C LEU A 66 -2.17 -1.58 6.07
N VAL A 67 -0.96 -1.07 5.81
CA VAL A 67 -0.25 -1.26 4.54
C VAL A 67 0.42 -2.63 4.45
N ILE A 68 0.85 -3.22 5.58
CA ILE A 68 1.50 -4.55 5.60
C ILE A 68 0.67 -5.61 4.89
N GLY A 69 -0.66 -5.63 5.10
CA GLY A 69 -1.54 -6.57 4.41
C GLY A 69 -1.53 -6.40 2.89
N VAL A 70 -1.55 -5.14 2.43
CA VAL A 70 -1.51 -4.82 0.99
C VAL A 70 -0.17 -5.25 0.37
N VAL A 71 0.93 -5.04 1.09
CA VAL A 71 2.26 -5.48 0.65
C VAL A 71 2.36 -7.00 0.63
N ALA A 72 1.81 -7.70 1.63
CA ALA A 72 1.80 -9.16 1.64
C ALA A 72 0.97 -9.73 0.46
N ASP A 73 -0.18 -9.12 0.18
CA ASP A 73 -1.08 -9.53 -0.90
C ASP A 73 -0.49 -9.30 -2.30
N SER A 74 0.42 -8.33 -2.50
CA SER A 74 1.08 -8.12 -3.80
C SER A 74 2.06 -9.26 -4.17
N PHE A 75 2.62 -9.93 -3.16
CA PHE A 75 3.45 -11.13 -3.36
C PHE A 75 2.61 -12.40 -3.35
N ALA A 76 1.70 -12.55 -2.39
CA ALA A 76 0.86 -13.74 -2.25
C ALA A 76 -0.17 -13.85 -3.39
N GLY A 77 -0.74 -12.73 -3.84
CA GLY A 77 -1.75 -12.70 -4.89
C GLY A 77 -1.23 -13.19 -6.24
N GLU A 78 0.03 -12.92 -6.58
CA GLU A 78 0.62 -13.46 -7.82
C GLU A 78 0.89 -14.97 -7.73
N ARG A 79 1.21 -15.46 -6.53
CA ARG A 79 1.32 -16.90 -6.26
C ARG A 79 -0.03 -17.59 -6.37
N GLU A 80 -1.07 -17.02 -5.77
CA GLU A 80 -2.43 -17.59 -5.81
C GLU A 80 -3.05 -17.56 -7.21
N ARG A 81 -2.69 -16.57 -8.05
CA ARG A 81 -3.16 -16.47 -9.44
C ARG A 81 -2.32 -17.28 -10.43
N HIS A 82 -1.29 -17.98 -9.97
CA HIS A 82 -0.33 -18.71 -10.83
C HIS A 82 0.25 -17.85 -11.96
N THR A 83 0.47 -16.55 -11.69
CA THR A 83 1.00 -15.60 -12.68
C THR A 83 2.51 -15.38 -12.55
N LEU A 84 3.11 -15.80 -11.43
CA LEU A 84 4.56 -15.70 -11.18
C LEU A 84 5.39 -16.37 -12.29
N GLU A 85 5.02 -17.59 -12.68
CA GLU A 85 5.74 -18.36 -13.70
C GLU A 85 5.67 -17.67 -15.07
N THR A 86 4.52 -17.07 -15.39
CA THR A 86 4.31 -16.31 -16.63
C THR A 86 5.12 -15.00 -16.64
N LEU A 87 5.25 -14.33 -15.49
CA LEU A 87 6.07 -13.13 -15.34
C LEU A 87 7.56 -13.42 -15.52
N LEU A 88 8.04 -14.51 -14.92
CA LEU A 88 9.44 -14.95 -15.05
C LEU A 88 9.76 -15.52 -16.43
N ALA A 89 8.74 -16.02 -17.16
CA ALA A 89 8.88 -16.43 -18.55
C ALA A 89 8.79 -15.26 -19.55
N SER A 90 8.46 -14.04 -19.08
CA SER A 90 8.38 -12.86 -19.94
C SER A 90 9.77 -12.36 -20.34
N ARG A 91 9.84 -11.49 -21.35
CA ARG A 91 11.12 -10.89 -21.80
C ARG A 91 11.67 -9.81 -20.86
N LEU A 92 11.01 -9.56 -19.72
CA LEU A 92 11.42 -8.53 -18.78
C LEU A 92 12.62 -9.02 -17.95
N PRO A 93 13.62 -8.16 -17.68
CA PRO A 93 14.71 -8.52 -16.78
C PRO A 93 14.21 -8.71 -15.34
N ASP A 94 14.69 -9.75 -14.64
CA ASP A 94 14.32 -10.03 -13.24
C ASP A 94 14.54 -8.82 -12.31
N ALA A 95 15.62 -8.07 -12.52
CA ALA A 95 15.89 -6.85 -11.76
C ALA A 95 14.81 -5.78 -11.95
N SER A 96 14.21 -5.70 -13.15
CA SER A 96 13.13 -4.75 -13.44
C SER A 96 11.81 -5.18 -12.80
N ILE A 97 11.58 -6.50 -12.68
CA ILE A 97 10.43 -7.07 -11.96
C ILE A 97 10.57 -6.80 -10.46
N LEU A 98 11.74 -7.08 -9.88
CA LEU A 98 12.02 -6.84 -8.46
C LEU A 98 11.87 -5.36 -8.09
N LEU A 99 12.51 -4.47 -8.86
CA LEU A 99 12.44 -3.02 -8.63
C LEU A 99 11.07 -2.44 -8.92
N GLY A 100 10.24 -3.08 -9.75
CA GLY A 100 8.86 -2.67 -9.96
C GLY A 100 7.92 -3.01 -8.81
N LYS A 101 8.32 -3.92 -7.90
CA LYS A 101 7.52 -4.35 -6.72
C LYS A 101 7.92 -3.66 -5.41
N ILE A 102 9.11 -3.08 -5.33
CA ILE A 102 9.64 -2.36 -4.15
C ILE A 102 9.28 -0.88 -4.26
#